data_AF-A0A1B7NU89-F1
#
_entry.id   AF-A0A1B7NU89-F1
#
_cell.length_a   1.000
_cell.length_b   1.000
_cell.length_c   1.000
_cell.angle_alpha   90.00
_cell.angle_beta   90.00
_cell.angle_gamma   90.00
#
_symmetry.space_group_name_H-M   'P 1'
#
loop_
_entity.id
_entity.type
_entity.pdbx_description
1 polymer ?
#
loop_
_entity_poly.entity_id
_entity_poly.type
_entity_poly.pdbx_seq_one_letter_code
_entity_poly.pdbx_strand_id
1 'polypeptide(L)'
;MKLLLSAHYLLGFACSVSAVCYYRNGNVTPADVPCYSSGPSTCCPTGFACLSNNVCVNTKAKNETVGYIRGSCTDRSWRAGECPGFCIRGGKPWNDTLGGIQPMRKCENTKEDLYYCVNANVGAVDCAVKNNAIVSFVGQPTTVTVIGVTQTHSPVPTSTSTPVEGLDTGKAAAIGAGVGVPIGLVLIAVIAFFSVRRRRRARKSKKASQFGADTKQGPYNDAEVMEAPVNEIVEAPSSPGLGKLPHATLPTSPVELPAQSR
;
A
#
# COMPACT_ATOMS: atom_id res chain seq x y z
N MET A 1 25.15 45.14 -38.62
CA MET A 1 24.94 43.75 -38.14
C MET A 1 24.14 43.81 -36.85
N LYS A 2 22.88 43.35 -36.85
CA LYS A 2 22.00 43.31 -35.66
C LYS A 2 22.09 41.90 -35.06
N LEU A 3 22.70 41.78 -33.89
CA LEU A 3 22.74 40.53 -33.10
C LEU A 3 21.43 40.41 -32.33
N LEU A 4 20.57 39.47 -32.74
CA LEU A 4 19.38 39.07 -31.99
C LEU A 4 19.81 38.07 -30.91
N LEU A 5 19.81 38.49 -29.64
CA LEU A 5 19.90 37.55 -28.51
C LEU A 5 18.57 36.80 -28.37
N SER A 6 18.60 35.51 -28.64
CA SER A 6 17.48 34.60 -28.38
C SER A 6 17.41 34.29 -26.89
N ALA A 7 16.38 34.81 -26.22
CA ALA A 7 16.05 34.44 -24.85
C ALA A 7 15.41 33.04 -24.85
N HIS A 8 16.17 32.03 -24.45
CA HIS A 8 15.64 30.70 -24.18
C HIS A 8 15.00 30.68 -22.78
N TYR A 9 13.68 30.84 -22.73
CA TYR A 9 12.89 30.51 -21.55
C TYR A 9 12.94 29.00 -21.33
N LEU A 10 13.74 28.56 -20.36
CA LEU A 10 13.66 27.20 -19.81
C LEU A 10 12.33 27.09 -19.06
N LEU A 11 11.29 26.58 -19.73
CA LEU A 11 10.08 26.10 -19.07
C LEU A 11 10.49 24.93 -18.16
N GLY A 12 10.57 25.19 -16.85
CA GLY A 12 10.77 24.16 -15.85
C GLY A 12 9.62 23.17 -15.88
N PHE A 13 9.90 21.92 -16.26
CA PHE A 13 8.95 20.82 -16.16
C PHE A 13 8.82 20.44 -14.68
N ALA A 14 7.76 20.91 -14.02
CA ALA A 14 7.43 20.45 -12.67
C ALA A 14 7.08 18.96 -12.75
N CYS A 15 8.02 18.10 -12.33
CA CYS A 15 7.78 16.68 -12.19
C CYS A 15 6.99 16.47 -10.89
N SER A 16 5.66 16.39 -10.99
CA SER A 16 4.84 15.94 -9.87
C SER A 16 5.13 14.46 -9.63
N VAL A 17 6.00 14.16 -8.67
CA VAL A 17 6.22 12.79 -8.21
C VAL A 17 4.97 12.39 -7.42
N SER A 18 4.11 11.56 -8.02
CA SER A 18 3.05 10.90 -7.24
C SER A 18 3.72 10.02 -6.19
N ALA A 19 3.42 10.23 -4.91
CA ALA A 19 3.98 9.39 -3.86
C ALA A 19 3.49 7.94 -4.04
N VAL A 20 4.39 6.98 -3.88
CA VAL A 20 4.09 5.55 -3.97
C VAL A 20 3.57 5.09 -2.61
N CYS A 21 2.47 4.35 -2.60
CA CYS A 21 1.87 3.81 -1.39
C CYS A 21 2.23 2.33 -1.21
N TYR A 22 2.50 1.93 0.02
CA TYR A 22 2.96 0.61 0.41
C TYR A 22 2.06 0.02 1.48
N TYR A 23 1.66 -1.23 1.32
CA TYR A 23 1.13 -2.03 2.42
C TYR A 23 2.23 -2.32 3.46
N ARG A 24 1.82 -2.83 4.62
CA ARG A 24 2.71 -3.14 5.76
C ARG A 24 3.75 -4.20 5.46
N ASN A 25 3.44 -5.15 4.58
CA ASN A 25 4.40 -6.12 4.08
C ASN A 25 5.41 -5.52 3.07
N GLY A 26 5.28 -4.22 2.75
CA GLY A 26 6.16 -3.49 1.84
C GLY A 26 5.77 -3.60 0.36
N ASN A 27 4.65 -4.27 0.03
CA ASN A 27 4.14 -4.34 -1.34
C ASN A 27 3.53 -3.01 -1.76
N VAL A 28 3.78 -2.61 -3.01
CA VAL A 28 3.19 -1.41 -3.60
C VAL A 28 1.69 -1.61 -3.86
N THR A 29 0.90 -0.57 -3.61
CA THR A 29 -0.52 -0.50 -3.96
C THR A 29 -0.77 0.72 -4.85
N PRO A 30 -0.83 0.54 -6.18
CA PRO A 30 -0.95 1.66 -7.12
C PRO A 30 -2.35 2.28 -7.17
N ALA A 31 -3.34 1.62 -6.57
CA ALA A 31 -4.72 2.11 -6.50
C ALA A 31 -4.97 3.08 -5.34
N ASP A 32 -4.05 3.11 -4.36
CA ASP A 32 -4.14 4.01 -3.22
C ASP A 32 -3.42 5.32 -3.52
N VAL A 33 -3.96 6.41 -2.99
CA VAL A 33 -3.47 7.77 -3.21
C VAL A 33 -3.18 8.40 -1.85
N PRO A 34 -2.05 9.13 -1.69
CA PRO A 34 -1.74 9.81 -0.44
C PRO A 34 -2.78 10.87 -0.09
N CYS A 35 -3.13 10.94 1.19
CA CYS A 35 -4.03 11.95 1.74
C CYS A 35 -3.43 13.36 1.76
N TYR A 36 -2.10 13.46 1.89
CA TYR A 36 -1.36 14.71 1.89
C TYR A 36 -0.39 14.77 0.71
N SER A 37 -0.18 15.96 0.16
CA SER A 37 0.70 16.18 -1.00
C SER A 37 2.19 16.24 -0.64
N SER A 38 2.53 16.33 0.64
CA SER A 38 3.90 16.49 1.13
C SER A 38 4.19 15.59 2.32
N GLY A 39 5.40 15.03 2.36
CA GLY A 39 5.87 14.19 3.46
C GLY A 39 5.27 12.78 3.49
N PRO A 40 5.58 11.99 4.54
CA PRO A 40 4.90 10.74 4.80
C PRO A 40 3.40 10.97 5.00
N SER A 41 2.58 10.08 4.46
CA SER A 41 1.14 10.22 4.47
C SER A 41 0.49 8.85 4.50
N THR A 42 -0.63 8.77 5.22
CA THR A 42 -1.63 7.74 4.98
C THR A 42 -2.08 7.79 3.53
N CYS A 43 -2.29 6.63 2.91
CA CYS A 43 -2.88 6.51 1.59
C CYS A 43 -4.22 5.78 1.67
N CYS A 44 -5.20 6.27 0.91
CA CYS A 44 -6.54 5.71 0.87
C CYS A 44 -6.89 5.25 -0.54
N PRO A 45 -7.72 4.19 -0.69
CA PRO A 45 -8.22 3.77 -2.00
C PRO A 45 -9.11 4.85 -2.63
N THR A 46 -9.22 4.80 -3.95
CA THR A 46 -10.16 5.65 -4.70
C THR A 46 -11.59 5.50 -4.18
N GLY A 47 -12.29 6.63 -3.99
CA GLY A 47 -13.65 6.69 -3.44
C GLY A 47 -13.73 6.76 -1.91
N PHE A 48 -12.60 6.73 -1.21
CA PHE A 48 -12.54 6.92 0.24
C PHE A 48 -12.20 8.37 0.58
N ALA A 49 -12.76 8.84 1.68
CA ALA A 49 -12.37 10.09 2.33
C ALA A 49 -11.21 9.82 3.30
N CYS A 50 -10.17 10.65 3.21
CA CYS A 50 -9.09 10.74 4.17
C CYS A 50 -9.54 11.56 5.36
N LEU A 51 -9.45 10.98 6.56
CA LEU A 51 -9.72 11.69 7.81
C LEU A 51 -8.41 12.20 8.44
N SER A 52 -8.50 13.28 9.22
CA SER A 52 -7.35 13.92 9.87
C SER A 52 -6.64 13.03 10.90
N ASN A 53 -7.31 11.97 11.36
CA ASN A 53 -6.77 10.95 12.26
C ASN A 53 -6.15 9.76 11.53
N ASN A 54 -5.81 9.89 10.24
CA ASN A 54 -5.16 8.87 9.41
C ASN A 54 -6.05 7.63 9.14
N VAL A 55 -7.37 7.74 9.31
CA VAL A 55 -8.35 6.72 8.94
C VAL A 55 -8.94 7.04 7.56
N CYS A 56 -9.20 6.02 6.75
CA CYS A 56 -9.98 6.20 5.52
C CYS A 56 -11.41 5.74 5.74
N VAL A 57 -12.40 6.51 5.26
CA VAL A 57 -13.82 6.12 5.30
C VAL A 57 -14.40 6.02 3.89
N ASN A 58 -15.09 4.92 3.60
CA ASN A 58 -15.78 4.74 2.34
C ASN A 58 -16.94 5.74 2.26
N THR A 59 -16.89 6.64 1.27
CA THR A 59 -17.93 7.67 1.08
C THR A 59 -19.31 7.09 0.74
N LYS A 60 -19.36 5.82 0.35
CA LYS A 60 -20.60 5.08 0.04
C LYS A 60 -21.02 4.12 1.15
N ALA A 61 -20.45 4.24 2.35
CA ALA A 61 -20.85 3.43 3.49
C ALA A 61 -22.35 3.65 3.78
N LYS A 62 -23.08 2.54 3.99
CA LYS A 62 -24.55 2.57 4.19
C LYS A 62 -24.96 3.03 5.59
N ASN A 63 -24.04 3.00 6.54
CA ASN A 63 -24.24 3.45 7.91
C ASN A 63 -22.93 4.07 8.44
N GLU A 64 -23.04 4.78 9.56
CA GLU A 64 -21.92 5.49 10.19
C GLU A 64 -20.94 4.58 10.94
N THR A 65 -21.23 3.28 11.04
CA THR A 65 -20.48 2.31 11.84
C THR A 65 -19.52 1.47 11.01
N VAL A 66 -19.73 1.40 9.69
CA VAL A 66 -18.92 0.61 8.75
C VAL A 66 -18.17 1.50 7.75
N GLY A 67 -17.30 0.87 6.96
CA GLY A 67 -16.60 1.54 5.86
C GLY A 67 -15.31 2.23 6.27
N TYR A 68 -14.92 2.16 7.54
CA TYR A 68 -13.62 2.64 8.01
C TYR A 68 -12.54 1.59 7.72
N ILE A 69 -11.37 2.05 7.34
CA ILE A 69 -10.21 1.20 7.13
C ILE A 69 -8.94 1.89 7.62
N ARG A 70 -7.96 1.08 8.03
CA ARG A 70 -6.56 1.46 7.94
C ARG A 70 -6.13 1.30 6.48
N GLY A 71 -5.73 2.41 5.87
CA GLY A 71 -5.16 2.42 4.53
C GLY A 71 -3.71 1.91 4.48
N SER A 72 -3.03 2.23 3.39
CA SER A 72 -1.59 2.04 3.19
C SER A 72 -0.81 3.29 3.61
N CYS A 73 0.52 3.31 3.45
CA CYS A 73 1.35 4.48 3.75
C CYS A 73 2.37 4.76 2.64
N THR A 74 2.75 6.03 2.46
CA THR A 74 3.84 6.40 1.55
C THR A 74 5.23 6.01 2.06
N ASP A 75 5.40 5.82 3.38
CA ASP A 75 6.64 5.29 3.95
C ASP A 75 6.62 3.76 3.97
N ARG A 76 7.46 3.15 3.12
CA ARG A 76 7.63 1.70 3.01
C ARG A 76 8.06 1.04 4.33
N SER A 77 8.75 1.77 5.20
CA SER A 77 9.19 1.24 6.49
C SER A 77 8.11 1.28 7.57
N TRP A 78 7.02 2.02 7.34
CA TRP A 78 5.93 2.24 8.30
C TRP A 78 6.39 2.82 9.64
N ARG A 79 7.48 3.61 9.63
CA ARG A 79 8.06 4.23 10.83
C ARG A 79 7.68 5.70 10.98
N ALA A 80 7.22 6.34 9.91
CA ALA A 80 6.69 7.69 9.98
C ALA A 80 5.42 7.77 10.85
N GLY A 81 5.30 8.83 11.66
CA GLY A 81 4.17 9.01 12.58
C GLY A 81 2.84 9.30 11.87
N GLU A 82 2.91 9.77 10.63
CA GLU A 82 1.79 10.05 9.73
C GLU A 82 1.27 8.79 9.04
N CYS A 83 2.02 7.69 9.12
CA CYS A 83 1.50 6.37 8.78
C CYS A 83 0.53 5.88 9.86
N PRO A 84 -0.55 5.18 9.49
CA PRO A 84 -1.53 4.76 10.46
C PRO A 84 -0.99 3.60 11.32
N GLY A 85 -0.56 3.95 12.54
CA GLY A 85 0.03 3.06 13.55
C GLY A 85 -0.97 2.30 14.43
N PHE A 86 -2.24 2.21 14.03
CA PHE A 86 -3.27 1.45 14.73
C PHE A 86 -3.51 0.08 14.06
N CYS A 87 -4.24 -0.81 14.73
CA CYS A 87 -4.44 -2.19 14.29
C CYS A 87 -3.10 -2.92 13.99
N ILE A 88 -2.09 -2.76 14.87
CA ILE A 88 -0.72 -3.26 14.68
C ILE A 88 -0.33 -4.44 15.58
N ARG A 89 -1.25 -4.98 16.38
CA ARG A 89 -0.96 -6.10 17.27
C ARG A 89 -1.60 -7.39 16.79
N GLY A 90 -0.74 -8.33 16.43
CA GLY A 90 -1.05 -9.75 16.33
C GLY A 90 -1.10 -10.36 17.73
N GLY A 91 -2.24 -10.94 18.07
CA GLY A 91 -2.52 -11.57 19.34
C GLY A 91 -4.01 -11.85 19.39
N LYS A 92 -4.40 -13.12 19.49
CA LYS A 92 -5.80 -13.54 19.33
C LYS A 92 -6.74 -12.68 20.21
N PRO A 93 -7.89 -12.25 19.66
CA PRO A 93 -8.43 -12.63 18.35
C PRO A 93 -7.90 -11.80 17.15
N TRP A 94 -6.94 -10.90 17.37
CA TRP A 94 -6.50 -9.91 16.39
C TRP A 94 -5.33 -10.39 15.54
N ASN A 95 -5.50 -10.29 14.22
CA ASN A 95 -4.46 -10.54 13.24
C ASN A 95 -4.28 -9.25 12.45
N ASP A 96 -3.05 -8.81 12.25
CA ASP A 96 -2.80 -7.67 11.39
C ASP A 96 -2.90 -8.06 9.91
N THR A 97 -3.63 -7.27 9.12
CA THR A 97 -3.61 -7.38 7.66
C THR A 97 -2.36 -6.70 7.10
N LEU A 98 -1.31 -7.49 6.89
CA LEU A 98 -0.02 -7.01 6.39
C LEU A 98 -0.03 -6.69 4.88
N GLY A 99 -0.75 -7.46 4.09
CA GLY A 99 -0.76 -7.39 2.61
C GLY A 99 -1.97 -6.69 2.02
N GLY A 100 -2.63 -5.81 2.77
CA GLY A 100 -3.84 -5.17 2.32
C GLY A 100 -4.34 -4.10 3.29
N ILE A 101 -5.54 -3.61 3.01
CA ILE A 101 -6.29 -2.73 3.92
C ILE A 101 -6.72 -3.50 5.17
N GLN A 102 -6.79 -2.82 6.32
CA GLN A 102 -7.37 -3.40 7.53
C GLN A 102 -8.76 -2.82 7.75
N PRO A 103 -9.83 -3.63 7.68
CA PRO A 103 -11.18 -3.18 7.99
C PRO A 103 -11.29 -2.71 9.43
N MET A 104 -12.09 -1.67 9.66
CA MET A 104 -12.41 -1.10 10.95
C MET A 104 -13.91 -0.81 11.05
N ARG A 105 -14.40 -0.70 12.28
CA ARG A 105 -15.75 -0.24 12.58
C ARG A 105 -15.71 0.83 13.66
N LYS A 106 -16.63 1.79 13.57
CA LYS A 106 -16.86 2.77 14.61
C LYS A 106 -17.76 2.16 15.68
N CYS A 107 -17.49 2.49 16.94
CA CYS A 107 -18.33 2.11 18.05
C CYS A 107 -19.67 2.85 18.00
N GLU A 108 -20.74 2.15 18.31
CA GLU A 108 -22.08 2.74 18.46
C GLU A 108 -22.25 3.34 19.86
N ASN A 109 -23.19 4.28 20.00
CA ASN A 109 -23.65 4.82 21.28
C ASN A 109 -22.57 5.44 22.17
N THR A 110 -21.49 5.96 21.57
CA THR A 110 -20.44 6.69 22.27
C THR A 110 -20.34 8.11 21.75
N LYS A 111 -20.01 9.06 22.65
CA LYS A 111 -19.71 10.46 22.29
C LYS A 111 -18.25 10.64 21.86
N GLU A 112 -17.43 9.61 22.03
CA GLU A 112 -16.02 9.56 21.65
C GLU A 112 -15.85 8.88 20.28
N ASP A 113 -14.84 9.30 19.51
CA ASP A 113 -14.45 8.63 18.27
C ASP A 113 -13.62 7.37 18.58
N LEU A 114 -14.34 6.32 18.96
CA LEU A 114 -13.82 4.99 19.24
C LEU A 114 -14.05 4.07 18.04
N TYR A 115 -13.02 3.30 17.71
CA TYR A 115 -13.03 2.35 16.62
C TYR A 115 -12.49 1.01 17.10
N TYR A 116 -12.80 -0.05 16.37
CA TYR A 116 -12.16 -1.34 16.54
C TYR A 116 -11.82 -1.93 15.17
N CYS A 117 -10.71 -2.65 15.12
CA CYS A 117 -10.29 -3.36 13.92
C CYS A 117 -11.26 -4.54 13.68
N VAL A 118 -11.46 -4.97 12.44
CA VAL A 118 -12.30 -6.14 12.13
C VAL A 118 -11.49 -7.16 11.35
N ASN A 119 -11.55 -8.41 11.80
CA ASN A 119 -10.95 -9.57 11.15
C ASN A 119 -11.96 -10.72 11.13
N ALA A 120 -11.68 -11.78 10.37
CA ALA A 120 -12.55 -12.96 10.26
C ALA A 120 -12.90 -13.64 11.61
N ASN A 121 -12.08 -13.45 12.65
CA ASN A 121 -12.22 -14.11 13.95
C ASN A 121 -12.83 -13.22 15.04
N VAL A 122 -13.25 -12.00 14.69
CA VAL A 122 -13.66 -10.99 15.67
C VAL A 122 -15.12 -10.63 15.42
N GLY A 123 -15.97 -10.99 16.40
CA GLY A 123 -17.36 -10.56 16.49
C GLY A 123 -17.51 -9.10 16.97
N ALA A 124 -18.71 -8.74 17.41
CA ALA A 124 -18.95 -7.43 18.02
C ALA A 124 -18.05 -7.24 19.26
N VAL A 125 -17.34 -6.12 19.32
CA VAL A 125 -16.53 -5.72 20.47
C VAL A 125 -17.39 -4.86 21.39
N ASP A 126 -17.30 -5.09 22.70
CA ASP A 126 -17.86 -4.17 23.68
C ASP A 126 -16.96 -2.93 23.81
N CYS A 127 -17.41 -1.84 23.19
CA CYS A 127 -16.72 -0.55 23.21
C CYS A 127 -16.73 0.13 24.58
N ALA A 128 -17.61 -0.26 25.51
CA ALA A 128 -17.66 0.29 26.85
C ALA A 128 -16.46 -0.16 27.70
N VAL A 129 -15.92 -1.35 27.42
CA VAL A 129 -14.83 -1.96 28.21
C VAL A 129 -13.46 -1.36 27.86
N LYS A 130 -13.34 -0.55 26.80
CA LYS A 130 -12.11 0.15 26.35
C LYS A 130 -10.83 -0.70 26.48
N ASN A 131 -10.92 -1.97 26.08
CA ASN A 131 -9.78 -2.88 26.11
C ASN A 131 -8.81 -2.59 24.93
N ASN A 132 -7.75 -3.40 24.82
CA ASN A 132 -6.72 -3.24 23.77
C ASN A 132 -7.21 -3.41 22.31
N ALA A 133 -8.48 -3.76 22.09
CA ALA A 133 -9.11 -3.79 20.77
C ALA A 133 -9.57 -2.41 20.28
N ILE A 134 -9.73 -1.46 21.21
CA ILE A 134 -10.27 -0.15 20.92
C ILE A 134 -9.16 0.81 20.51
N VAL A 135 -9.36 1.45 19.37
CA VAL A 135 -8.56 2.55 18.86
C VAL A 135 -9.34 3.83 19.17
N SER A 136 -8.77 4.71 19.99
CA SER A 136 -9.32 6.01 20.30
C SER A 136 -8.48 7.11 19.67
N PHE A 137 -9.15 8.18 19.25
CA PHE A 137 -8.49 9.38 18.75
C PHE A 137 -8.87 10.58 19.61
N VAL A 138 -7.96 11.54 19.73
CA VAL A 138 -8.21 12.78 20.46
C VAL A 138 -8.95 13.74 19.55
N GLY A 139 -10.12 14.20 19.99
CA GLY A 139 -10.99 15.09 19.21
C GLY A 139 -11.76 14.39 18.10
N GLN A 140 -12.59 15.16 17.40
CA GLN A 140 -13.38 14.66 16.27
C GLN A 140 -12.58 14.74 14.97
N PRO A 141 -12.47 13.65 14.19
CA PRO A 141 -11.76 13.68 12.93
C PRO A 141 -12.54 14.48 11.89
N THR A 142 -11.80 15.23 11.07
CA THR A 142 -12.34 16.01 9.96
C THR A 142 -11.91 15.38 8.63
N THR A 143 -12.72 15.53 7.59
CA THR A 143 -12.35 15.11 6.25
C THR A 143 -11.29 16.05 5.66
N VAL A 144 -10.14 15.51 5.29
CA VAL A 144 -9.02 16.23 4.65
C VAL A 144 -9.20 16.27 3.14
N THR A 145 -9.47 15.13 2.53
CA THR A 145 -9.65 14.98 1.08
C THR A 145 -10.48 13.76 0.77
N VAL A 146 -11.06 13.70 -0.42
CA VAL A 146 -11.72 12.51 -0.95
C VAL A 146 -10.96 12.06 -2.19
N ILE A 147 -10.51 10.81 -2.20
CA ILE A 147 -9.69 10.29 -3.28
C ILE A 147 -10.55 10.02 -4.52
N GLY A 148 -10.12 10.51 -5.69
CA GLY A 148 -10.79 10.27 -6.97
C GLY A 148 -11.97 11.19 -7.25
N VAL A 149 -12.16 12.24 -6.46
CA VAL A 149 -13.05 13.36 -6.82
C VAL A 149 -12.23 14.63 -6.94
N THR A 150 -12.47 15.41 -8.00
CA THR A 150 -11.90 16.74 -8.14
C THR A 150 -12.57 17.63 -7.11
N GLN A 151 -11.85 18.03 -6.06
CA GLN A 151 -12.40 18.94 -5.07
C GLN A 151 -12.61 20.33 -5.69
N THR A 152 -13.85 20.77 -5.80
CA THR A 152 -14.16 22.21 -5.83
C THR A 152 -13.99 22.70 -4.40
N HIS A 153 -12.87 23.33 -4.07
CA HIS A 153 -12.72 24.00 -2.77
C HIS A 153 -13.80 25.08 -2.67
N SER A 154 -14.81 24.83 -1.85
CA SER A 154 -15.74 25.87 -1.39
C SER A 154 -15.08 26.53 -0.18
N PRO A 155 -14.77 27.84 -0.21
CA PRO A 155 -14.22 28.50 0.97
C PRO A 155 -15.25 28.40 2.10
N VAL A 156 -14.83 27.84 3.23
CA VAL A 156 -15.59 27.84 4.49
C VAL A 156 -15.87 29.31 4.86
N PRO A 157 -17.12 29.70 5.17
CA PRO A 157 -17.39 31.05 5.64
C PRO A 157 -16.80 31.20 7.05
N THR A 158 -15.67 31.90 7.14
CA THR A 158 -15.19 32.43 8.41
C THR A 158 -16.10 33.61 8.76
N SER A 159 -16.96 33.43 9.75
CA SER A 159 -17.69 34.53 10.36
C SER A 159 -16.73 35.32 11.25
N THR A 160 -16.48 36.59 10.92
CA THR A 160 -16.49 37.75 11.84
C THR A 160 -16.08 39.02 11.08
N SER A 161 -16.95 40.02 11.21
CA SER A 161 -17.01 41.41 10.71
C SER A 161 -15.72 42.23 10.50
N THR A 162 -15.61 42.90 9.35
CA THR A 162 -15.65 44.38 9.16
C THR A 162 -15.48 44.75 7.68
N PRO A 163 -16.13 45.82 7.15
CA PRO A 163 -16.10 46.16 5.74
C PRO A 163 -14.98 47.17 5.42
N VAL A 164 -14.21 46.92 4.37
CA VAL A 164 -13.49 47.95 3.62
C VAL A 164 -13.77 47.76 2.14
N GLU A 165 -14.30 48.81 1.52
CA GLU A 165 -14.57 48.90 0.09
C GLU A 165 -13.27 48.90 -0.73
N GLY A 166 -13.30 48.28 -1.91
CA GLY A 166 -12.17 48.26 -2.83
C GLY A 166 -12.43 47.45 -4.10
N LEU A 167 -13.15 48.08 -5.03
CA LEU A 167 -13.15 47.92 -6.50
C LEU A 167 -11.97 47.08 -7.09
N ASP A 168 -12.24 46.01 -7.84
CA ASP A 168 -12.30 46.06 -9.31
C ASP A 168 -12.71 44.73 -9.97
N THR A 169 -13.23 44.90 -11.17
CA THR A 169 -13.83 43.97 -12.10
C THR A 169 -12.77 43.11 -12.81
N GLY A 170 -13.07 41.82 -13.01
CA GLY A 170 -12.75 41.20 -14.30
C GLY A 170 -11.99 39.89 -14.30
N LYS A 171 -12.61 38.94 -15.01
CA LYS A 171 -12.02 37.80 -15.76
C LYS A 171 -11.67 36.57 -14.94
N ALA A 172 -12.68 35.70 -14.82
CA ALA A 172 -12.49 34.26 -14.89
C ALA A 172 -11.69 33.90 -16.15
N ALA A 173 -10.44 33.48 -15.96
CA ALA A 173 -9.64 32.83 -16.97
C ALA A 173 -9.51 31.35 -16.58
N ALA A 174 -10.38 30.52 -17.16
CA ALA A 174 -10.19 29.09 -17.21
C ALA A 174 -8.99 28.81 -18.11
N ILE A 175 -7.84 28.46 -17.51
CA ILE A 175 -6.65 28.00 -18.24
C ILE A 175 -6.52 26.50 -17.97
N GLY A 176 -7.26 25.72 -18.75
CA GLY A 176 -6.96 24.30 -18.96
C GLY A 176 -5.97 24.19 -20.12
N ALA A 177 -4.68 24.05 -19.80
CA ALA A 177 -3.64 23.76 -20.78
C ALA A 177 -3.14 22.33 -20.59
N GLY A 178 -3.78 21.39 -21.29
CA GLY A 178 -3.26 20.04 -21.45
C GLY A 178 -2.03 20.07 -22.34
N VAL A 179 -0.84 19.91 -21.75
CA VAL A 179 0.41 19.78 -22.51
C VAL A 179 0.54 18.33 -22.97
N GLY A 180 0.01 18.03 -24.16
CA GLY A 180 0.34 16.83 -24.90
C GLY A 180 1.80 16.89 -25.34
N VAL A 181 2.70 16.27 -24.59
CA VAL A 181 4.09 16.04 -25.01
C VAL A 181 4.07 15.17 -26.27
N PRO A 182 4.86 15.49 -27.33
CA PRO A 182 4.94 14.64 -28.50
C PRO A 182 5.73 13.37 -28.15
N ILE A 183 5.00 12.36 -27.67
CA ILE A 183 5.49 10.99 -27.47
C ILE A 183 6.21 10.48 -28.74
N GLY A 184 5.89 11.03 -29.90
CA GLY A 184 6.56 10.78 -31.18
C GLY A 184 8.09 10.94 -31.14
N LEU A 185 8.65 11.99 -30.55
CA LEU A 185 10.11 12.20 -30.58
C LEU A 185 10.87 11.20 -29.69
N VAL A 186 10.29 10.85 -28.54
CA VAL A 186 10.87 9.83 -27.64
C VAL A 186 10.78 8.45 -28.26
N LEU A 187 9.63 8.09 -28.87
CA LEU A 187 9.48 6.81 -29.58
C LEU A 187 10.43 6.70 -30.78
N ILE A 188 10.62 7.76 -31.57
CA ILE A 188 11.54 7.76 -32.70
C ILE A 188 12.99 7.53 -32.23
N ALA A 189 13.40 8.17 -31.13
CA ALA A 189 14.74 7.99 -30.56
C ALA A 189 14.98 6.54 -30.07
N VAL A 190 13.99 5.93 -29.41
CA VAL A 190 14.06 4.55 -28.93
C VAL A 190 14.14 3.55 -30.10
N ILE A 191 13.33 3.75 -31.15
CA ILE A 191 13.35 2.89 -32.35
C ILE A 191 14.69 3.02 -33.10
N ALA A 192 15.23 4.23 -33.24
CA ALA A 192 16.53 4.46 -33.84
C ALA A 192 17.66 3.79 -33.05
N PHE A 193 17.66 3.92 -31.72
CA PHE A 193 18.65 3.29 -30.86
C PHE A 193 18.60 1.75 -30.95
N PHE A 194 17.40 1.17 -30.91
CA PHE A 194 17.24 -0.28 -30.94
C PHE A 194 17.61 -0.89 -32.29
N SER A 195 17.25 -0.22 -33.40
CA SER A 195 17.61 -0.65 -34.77
C SER A 195 19.12 -0.57 -35.02
N VAL A 196 19.81 0.48 -34.54
CA VAL A 196 21.28 0.58 -34.61
C VAL A 196 21.95 -0.50 -33.76
N ARG A 197 21.46 -0.77 -32.54
CA ARG A 197 22.00 -1.83 -31.67
C ARG A 197 21.84 -3.22 -32.31
N ARG A 198 20.69 -3.51 -32.93
CA ARG A 198 20.45 -4.76 -33.67
C ARG A 198 21.39 -4.90 -34.87
N ARG A 199 21.57 -3.83 -35.65
CA ARG A 199 22.53 -3.81 -36.79
C ARG A 199 23.97 -4.00 -36.33
N ARG A 200 24.39 -3.39 -35.22
CA ARG A 200 25.73 -3.58 -34.64
C ARG A 200 25.97 -5.01 -34.15
N ARG A 201 24.96 -5.67 -33.57
CA ARG A 201 25.03 -7.09 -33.17
C ARG A 201 25.17 -8.02 -34.38
N ALA A 202 24.42 -7.79 -35.46
CA ALA A 202 24.53 -8.57 -36.68
C ALA A 202 25.91 -8.42 -37.36
N ARG A 203 26.54 -7.24 -37.28
CA ARG A 203 27.89 -7.00 -37.81
C ARG A 203 29.00 -7.67 -37.00
N LYS A 204 28.78 -7.98 -35.72
CA LYS A 204 29.74 -8.76 -34.90
C LYS A 204 29.77 -10.26 -35.25
N SER A 205 28.75 -10.78 -35.94
CA SER A 205 28.72 -12.18 -36.41
C SER A 205 29.46 -12.41 -37.74
N LYS A 206 29.72 -11.36 -38.53
CA LYS A 206 30.40 -11.47 -39.84
C LYS A 206 31.92 -11.28 -39.82
N LYS A 207 32.56 -11.20 -38.64
CA LYS A 207 34.03 -11.12 -38.50
C LYS A 207 34.68 -12.36 -37.85
N ALA A 208 33.91 -13.41 -37.57
CA ALA A 208 34.40 -14.64 -36.94
C ALA A 208 34.29 -15.88 -37.85
N SER A 209 34.21 -15.70 -39.17
CA SER A 209 34.17 -16.81 -40.14
C SER A 209 35.20 -16.58 -41.24
N GLN A 210 36.49 -16.55 -40.87
CA GLN A 210 37.61 -16.71 -41.82
C GLN A 210 38.94 -17.00 -41.10
N PHE A 211 39.04 -18.11 -40.34
CA PHE A 211 40.32 -18.80 -40.13
C PHE A 211 40.09 -20.19 -39.51
N GLY A 212 40.56 -21.25 -40.18
CA GLY A 212 40.76 -22.58 -39.60
C GLY A 212 39.68 -23.63 -39.86
N ALA A 213 39.55 -24.07 -41.11
CA ALA A 213 39.10 -25.41 -41.45
C ALA A 213 40.35 -26.30 -41.59
N ASP A 214 40.31 -27.52 -41.01
CA ASP A 214 41.11 -28.74 -41.29
C ASP A 214 41.33 -29.51 -39.97
N THR A 215 41.19 -30.83 -39.78
CA THR A 215 40.70 -32.04 -40.50
C THR A 215 40.65 -33.12 -39.38
N LYS A 216 39.68 -34.06 -39.24
CA LYS A 216 39.73 -35.50 -39.70
C LYS A 216 38.69 -36.34 -38.92
N GLN A 217 38.11 -37.34 -39.62
CA GLN A 217 37.39 -38.56 -39.19
C GLN A 217 37.89 -39.18 -37.85
N GLY A 218 37.10 -39.76 -36.93
CA GLY A 218 36.05 -40.83 -36.95
C GLY A 218 36.44 -41.89 -35.85
N PRO A 219 35.71 -42.98 -35.50
CA PRO A 219 34.30 -43.39 -35.65
C PRO A 219 33.60 -43.87 -34.32
N TYR A 220 32.28 -44.10 -34.41
CA TYR A 220 31.32 -44.95 -33.65
C TYR A 220 31.61 -45.41 -32.20
N ASN A 221 30.62 -45.22 -31.28
CA ASN A 221 30.00 -46.27 -30.46
C ASN A 221 28.70 -45.76 -29.78
N ASP A 222 27.63 -46.52 -30.01
CA ASP A 222 26.52 -46.94 -29.15
C ASP A 222 25.65 -45.94 -28.36
N ALA A 223 24.35 -46.05 -28.62
CA ALA A 223 23.27 -45.46 -27.86
C ALA A 223 23.05 -46.28 -26.58
N GLU A 224 23.58 -45.80 -25.46
CA GLU A 224 23.27 -46.34 -24.14
C GLU A 224 21.98 -45.71 -23.60
N VAL A 225 21.07 -46.59 -23.24
CA VAL A 225 19.77 -46.36 -22.61
C VAL A 225 19.97 -45.63 -21.28
N MET A 226 19.42 -44.43 -21.14
CA MET A 226 19.34 -43.77 -19.83
C MET A 226 18.20 -44.40 -19.02
N GLU A 227 18.54 -45.37 -18.17
CA GLU A 227 17.70 -45.75 -17.02
C GLU A 227 17.65 -44.59 -16.01
N ALA A 228 16.43 -44.28 -15.56
CA ALA A 228 16.19 -43.30 -14.50
C ALA A 228 16.57 -43.87 -13.12
N PRO A 229 17.18 -43.09 -12.22
CA PRO A 229 17.49 -43.58 -10.88
C PRO A 229 16.22 -43.76 -10.04
N VAL A 230 16.10 -44.94 -9.45
CA VAL A 230 15.12 -45.33 -8.43
C VAL A 230 15.31 -44.48 -7.19
N ASN A 231 14.23 -43.86 -6.70
CA ASN A 231 14.21 -43.17 -5.42
C ASN A 231 14.43 -44.16 -4.28
N GLU A 232 15.53 -43.99 -3.56
CA GLU A 232 15.80 -44.62 -2.27
C GLU A 232 14.86 -44.04 -1.21
N ILE A 233 14.07 -44.93 -0.59
CA ILE A 233 13.20 -44.60 0.52
C ILE A 233 14.10 -44.47 1.75
N VAL A 234 14.39 -43.25 2.17
CA VAL A 234 15.14 -43.00 3.41
C VAL A 234 14.25 -43.36 4.59
N GLU A 235 14.52 -44.53 5.16
CA GLU A 235 14.02 -45.00 6.44
C GLU A 235 14.66 -44.16 7.55
N ALA A 236 13.84 -43.51 8.37
CA ALA A 236 14.33 -42.69 9.49
C ALA A 236 14.77 -43.58 10.65
N PRO A 237 15.92 -43.29 11.31
CA PRO A 237 16.38 -44.09 12.43
C PRO A 237 15.53 -43.84 13.68
N SER A 238 15.07 -44.93 14.27
CA SER A 238 14.54 -44.99 15.62
C SER A 238 15.63 -44.59 16.63
N SER A 239 15.25 -43.80 17.63
CA SER A 239 16.06 -43.62 18.84
C SER A 239 15.22 -43.79 20.10
N PRO A 240 15.85 -44.25 21.20
CA PRO A 240 15.18 -44.82 22.35
C PRO A 240 14.80 -43.77 23.39
N GLY A 241 13.78 -44.10 24.18
CA GLY A 241 13.05 -43.15 25.01
C GLY A 241 13.74 -42.61 26.24
N LEU A 242 13.10 -41.60 26.84
CA LEU A 242 13.17 -41.31 28.26
C LEU A 242 12.02 -40.38 28.68
N GLY A 243 11.31 -40.74 29.74
CA GLY A 243 10.54 -39.79 30.56
C GLY A 243 9.01 -39.90 30.52
N LYS A 244 8.45 -40.86 31.25
CA LYS A 244 7.08 -40.79 31.78
C LYS A 244 6.97 -39.55 32.69
N LEU A 245 6.01 -38.67 32.42
CA LEU A 245 5.49 -37.71 33.40
C LEU A 245 4.16 -38.24 33.96
N PRO A 246 3.93 -38.19 35.28
CA PRO A 246 2.78 -38.81 35.91
C PRO A 246 1.49 -38.02 35.63
N HIS A 247 0.40 -38.75 35.49
CA HIS A 247 -0.96 -38.22 35.51
C HIS A 247 -1.19 -37.43 36.80
N ALA A 248 -1.46 -36.13 36.67
CA ALA A 248 -2.09 -35.35 37.73
C ALA A 248 -3.58 -35.71 37.76
N THR A 249 -3.98 -36.37 38.83
CA THR A 249 -5.37 -36.61 39.22
C THR A 249 -6.05 -35.27 39.50
N LEU A 250 -7.16 -34.99 38.82
CA LEU A 250 -8.07 -33.90 39.20
C LEU A 250 -8.73 -34.22 40.55
N PRO A 251 -8.70 -33.33 41.55
CA PRO A 251 -9.56 -33.44 42.70
C PRO A 251 -10.99 -33.01 42.32
N THR A 252 -11.92 -33.97 42.33
CA THR A 252 -13.35 -33.70 42.42
C THR A 252 -13.68 -33.29 43.85
N SER A 253 -13.97 -32.01 44.07
CA SER A 253 -14.71 -31.57 45.27
C SER A 253 -15.64 -30.41 44.91
N PRO A 254 -16.92 -30.45 45.30
CA PRO A 254 -17.87 -29.39 45.01
C PRO A 254 -17.68 -28.21 45.98
N VAL A 255 -17.65 -26.99 45.43
CA VAL A 255 -17.68 -25.75 46.22
C VAL A 255 -19.14 -25.45 46.57
N GLU A 256 -19.45 -25.52 47.86
CA GLU A 256 -20.73 -25.14 48.45
C GLU A 256 -20.79 -23.60 48.60
N LEU A 257 -21.82 -22.97 48.05
CA LEU A 257 -22.10 -21.53 48.18
C LEU A 257 -22.91 -21.28 49.46
N PRO A 258 -22.56 -20.28 50.30
CA PRO A 258 -23.39 -19.92 51.44
C PRO A 258 -24.65 -19.19 50.97
N ALA A 259 -25.79 -19.60 51.54
CA ALA A 259 -27.07 -18.93 51.39
C ALA A 259 -27.03 -17.54 52.03
N GLN A 260 -27.43 -16.50 51.29
CA GLN A 260 -27.82 -15.22 51.90
C GLN A 260 -29.34 -15.17 52.09
N SER A 261 -29.70 -14.85 53.32
CA SER A 261 -31.04 -14.61 53.84
C SER A 261 -31.69 -13.37 53.21
N ARG A 262 -33.03 -13.37 53.22
CA ARG A 262 -33.95 -12.28 52.84
C ARG A 262 -33.50 -10.88 53.26
#